data_AF-A0AAU1HZS4-F1
#
_entry.id   AF-A0AAU1HZS4-F1
#
_cell.length_a   1.000
_cell.length_b   1.000
_cell.length_c   1.000
_cell.angle_alpha   90.00
_cell.angle_beta   90.00
_cell.angle_gamma   90.00
#
_symmetry.space_group_name_H-M   'P 1'
#
loop_
_entity.id
_entity.type
_entity.pdbx_description
1 polymer ?
#
loop_
_entity_poly.entity_id
_entity_poly.type
_entity_poly.pdbx_seq_one_letter_code
_entity_poly.pdbx_strand_id
1 'polypeptide(L)'
;MSTAMTTPVGRMTALARAEVTLLGRSRGTLFAALFVPLLLPFSVREAAKGMDLAEAGLSLGTVVLPASIGFSLLYAVYATLVSVYTARREELVLKRLRTGELKDTEILAGAALPAVVTGVAQSLVLAVGCAVLLDVGAPSAPHLAVLGLLLGVVLCASLGAVTASFTRSVESAQVTTLPVVFLSMIFSGMFVPLEVLPDRVASVCEFLPLTPVITLLRGGWTGDLSVYEAIGPVVTGLAWTVLGVLAVRRWFRWEPRH
;
A
#
# COMPACT_ATOMS: atom_id res chain seq x y z
N MET A 1 -31.74 32.58 -10.75
CA MET A 1 -30.89 31.65 -9.97
C MET A 1 -30.35 30.59 -10.93
N SER A 2 -29.08 30.66 -11.31
CA SER A 2 -28.46 29.70 -12.23
C SER A 2 -27.77 28.61 -11.42
N THR A 3 -28.33 27.40 -11.42
CA THR A 3 -27.72 26.20 -10.83
C THR A 3 -26.51 25.81 -11.66
N ALA A 4 -25.32 26.16 -11.19
CA ALA A 4 -24.06 25.72 -11.78
C ALA A 4 -23.97 24.19 -11.67
N MET A 5 -24.14 23.50 -12.80
CA MET A 5 -23.93 22.06 -12.89
C MET A 5 -22.44 21.76 -12.72
N THR A 6 -22.04 21.38 -11.51
CA THR A 6 -20.69 20.89 -11.25
C THR A 6 -20.54 19.51 -11.88
N THR A 7 -19.73 19.43 -12.93
CA THR A 7 -19.40 18.16 -13.59
C THR A 7 -18.69 17.22 -12.60
N PRO A 8 -18.80 15.88 -12.78
CA PRO A 8 -18.12 14.91 -11.92
C PRO A 8 -16.62 15.19 -11.78
N VAL A 9 -16.00 15.63 -12.88
CA VAL A 9 -14.59 16.06 -12.94
C VAL A 9 -14.32 17.30 -12.09
N GLY A 10 -15.23 18.29 -12.09
CA GLY A 10 -15.14 19.49 -11.25
C GLY A 10 -15.25 19.19 -9.75
N ARG A 11 -16.08 18.23 -9.37
CA ARG A 11 -16.19 17.77 -7.97
C ARG A 11 -14.94 17.00 -7.55
N MET A 12 -14.43 16.11 -8.41
CA MET A 12 -13.23 15.33 -8.15
C MET A 12 -11.98 16.21 -8.00
N THR A 13 -11.85 17.23 -8.85
CA THR A 13 -10.75 18.20 -8.79
C THR A 13 -10.85 19.12 -7.58
N ALA A 14 -12.05 19.55 -7.18
CA ALA A 14 -12.26 20.32 -5.96
C ALA A 14 -11.92 19.50 -4.70
N LEU A 15 -12.30 18.23 -4.66
CA LEU A 15 -11.96 17.30 -3.58
C LEU A 15 -10.44 17.05 -3.52
N ALA A 16 -9.81 16.78 -4.66
CA ALA A 16 -8.36 16.61 -4.76
C ALA A 16 -7.62 17.87 -4.28
N ARG A 17 -8.10 19.06 -4.66
CA ARG A 17 -7.50 20.33 -4.24
C ARG A 17 -7.69 20.58 -2.73
N ALA A 18 -8.84 20.21 -2.17
CA ALA A 18 -9.09 20.29 -0.73
C ALA A 18 -8.16 19.36 0.06
N GLU A 19 -8.00 18.11 -0.38
CA GLU A 19 -7.07 17.14 0.22
C GLU A 19 -5.61 17.60 0.14
N VAL A 20 -5.16 18.10 -1.02
CA VAL A 20 -3.81 18.66 -1.18
C VAL A 20 -3.59 19.88 -0.29
N THR A 21 -4.62 20.72 -0.12
CA THR A 21 -4.54 21.90 0.76
C THR A 21 -4.53 21.51 2.25
N LEU A 22 -5.27 20.47 2.64
CA LEU A 22 -5.28 19.92 4.00
C LEU A 22 -3.93 19.27 4.33
N LEU A 23 -3.38 18.48 3.42
CA LEU A 23 -2.03 17.91 3.53
C LEU A 23 -0.98 19.01 3.70
N GLY A 24 -1.01 20.04 2.85
CA GLY A 24 -0.10 21.19 2.91
C GLY A 24 -0.18 22.01 4.20
N ARG A 25 -1.36 22.08 4.83
CA ARG A 25 -1.56 22.77 6.12
C ARG A 25 -1.13 21.93 7.32
N SER A 26 -1.14 20.61 7.21
CA SER A 26 -0.68 19.70 8.25
C SER A 26 0.82 19.44 8.14
N ARG A 27 1.65 20.44 8.47
CA ARG A 27 3.12 20.28 8.52
C ARG A 27 3.55 19.08 9.38
N GLY A 28 2.82 18.80 10.46
CA GLY A 28 3.03 17.61 11.31
C GLY A 28 2.71 16.28 10.61
N THR A 29 1.65 16.23 9.79
CA THR A 29 1.29 15.03 9.02
C THR A 29 2.25 14.82 7.85
N LEU A 30 2.67 15.89 7.16
CA LEU A 30 3.70 15.78 6.12
C LEU A 30 5.05 15.36 6.70
N PHE A 31 5.43 15.91 7.86
CA PHE A 31 6.64 15.49 8.56
C PHE A 31 6.53 14.04 9.00
N ALA A 32 5.45 13.62 9.68
CA ALA A 32 5.27 12.21 10.06
C ALA A 32 5.20 11.27 8.84
N ALA A 33 4.49 11.66 7.78
CA ALA A 33 4.32 10.87 6.56
C ALA A 33 5.59 10.79 5.70
N LEU A 34 6.55 11.70 5.88
CA LEU A 34 7.85 11.61 5.20
C LEU A 34 8.92 10.99 6.13
N PHE A 35 8.94 11.41 7.39
CA PHE A 35 9.96 11.08 8.39
C PHE A 35 9.82 9.67 8.96
N VAL A 36 8.60 9.21 9.26
CA VAL A 36 8.37 7.83 9.76
C VAL A 36 8.72 6.80 8.67
N PRO A 37 8.29 6.98 7.40
CA PRO A 37 8.74 6.12 6.31
C PRO A 37 10.21 6.27 5.93
N LEU A 38 10.92 7.32 6.37
CA LEU A 38 12.38 7.45 6.18
C LEU A 38 13.18 6.80 7.33
N LEU A 39 12.66 6.86 8.55
CA LEU A 39 13.30 6.28 9.74
C LEU A 39 13.37 4.74 9.67
N LEU A 40 12.33 4.11 9.11
CA LEU A 40 12.30 2.65 8.99
C LEU A 40 13.33 2.09 8.00
N PRO A 41 13.55 2.67 6.82
CA PRO A 41 14.72 2.44 5.96
C PRO A 41 16.05 2.55 6.70
N PHE A 42 16.16 3.49 7.64
CA PHE A 42 17.36 3.62 8.47
C PHE A 42 17.48 2.46 9.48
N SER A 43 16.37 2.04 10.09
CA SER A 43 16.32 0.86 10.95
C SER A 43 16.61 -0.44 10.18
N VAL A 44 16.03 -0.59 8.98
CA VAL A 44 16.30 -1.69 8.04
C VAL A 44 17.77 -1.66 7.61
N ARG A 45 18.36 -0.48 7.35
CA ARG A 45 19.78 -0.33 7.05
C ARG A 45 20.67 -0.80 8.19
N GLU A 46 20.36 -0.44 9.43
CA GLU A 46 21.12 -0.92 10.60
C GLU A 46 20.93 -2.42 10.84
N ALA A 47 19.72 -2.95 10.69
CA ALA A 47 19.44 -4.38 10.77
C ALA A 47 20.16 -5.16 9.65
N ALA A 48 20.16 -4.60 8.44
CA ALA A 48 20.83 -5.12 7.26
C ALA A 48 22.36 -5.17 7.45
N LYS A 49 22.98 -4.17 8.08
CA LYS A 49 24.43 -4.20 8.38
C LYS A 49 24.84 -5.40 9.26
N GLY A 50 23.92 -5.96 10.05
CA GLY A 50 24.15 -7.16 10.86
C GLY A 50 23.87 -8.47 10.12
N MET A 51 23.45 -8.42 8.86
CA MET A 51 23.14 -9.59 8.02
C MET A 51 24.22 -9.74 6.95
N ASP A 52 24.63 -10.98 6.64
CA ASP A 52 25.57 -11.30 5.55
C ASP A 52 24.91 -11.11 4.16
N LEU A 53 24.48 -9.88 3.85
CA LEU A 53 23.90 -9.49 2.56
C LEU A 53 24.87 -9.70 1.40
N ALA A 54 26.17 -9.67 1.69
CA ALA A 54 27.22 -9.92 0.71
C ALA A 54 27.23 -11.38 0.24
N GLU A 55 26.91 -12.36 1.12
CA GLU A 55 26.78 -13.77 0.73
C GLU A 55 25.53 -14.01 -0.14
N ALA A 56 24.47 -13.22 0.06
CA ALA A 56 23.24 -13.28 -0.72
C ALA A 56 23.27 -12.43 -2.03
N GLY A 57 24.38 -11.74 -2.31
CA GLY A 57 24.50 -10.85 -3.48
C GLY A 57 23.60 -9.60 -3.43
N LEU A 58 23.09 -9.22 -2.26
CA LEU A 58 22.14 -8.12 -2.09
C LEU A 58 22.86 -6.83 -1.69
N SER A 59 22.49 -5.72 -2.35
CA SER A 59 22.91 -4.39 -1.94
C SER A 59 21.93 -3.78 -0.92
N LEU A 60 22.41 -2.86 -0.08
CA LEU A 60 21.56 -2.07 0.82
C LEU A 60 20.45 -1.35 0.05
N GLY A 61 20.76 -0.84 -1.14
CA GLY A 61 19.79 -0.18 -2.02
C GLY A 61 18.63 -1.08 -2.43
N THR A 62 18.95 -2.29 -2.89
CA THR A 62 17.98 -3.28 -3.39
C THR A 62 17.08 -3.87 -2.30
N VAL A 63 17.47 -3.75 -1.03
CA VAL A 63 16.65 -4.16 0.12
C VAL A 63 15.81 -2.98 0.63
N VAL A 64 16.44 -1.82 0.82
CA VAL A 64 15.80 -0.65 1.43
C VAL A 64 14.75 -0.01 0.52
N LEU A 65 14.98 0.06 -0.79
CA LEU A 65 14.05 0.66 -1.75
C LEU A 65 12.68 -0.05 -1.79
N PRO A 66 12.60 -1.36 -2.09
CA PRO A 66 11.33 -2.10 -2.07
C PRO A 66 10.64 -2.04 -0.72
N ALA A 67 11.42 -2.10 0.37
CA ALA A 67 10.88 -2.02 1.72
C ALA A 67 10.21 -0.67 2.01
N SER A 68 10.84 0.43 1.58
CA SER A 68 10.31 1.79 1.71
C SER A 68 8.99 1.95 0.97
N ILE A 69 8.92 1.46 -0.27
CA ILE A 69 7.71 1.51 -1.10
C ILE A 69 6.61 0.64 -0.47
N GLY A 70 6.92 -0.59 -0.08
CA GLY A 70 5.94 -1.48 0.57
C GLY A 70 5.39 -0.88 1.87
N PHE A 71 6.25 -0.23 2.67
CA PHE A 71 5.82 0.47 3.88
C PHE A 71 4.88 1.64 3.56
N SER A 72 5.21 2.42 2.53
CA SER A 72 4.35 3.49 2.04
C SER A 72 2.97 2.96 1.65
N LEU A 73 2.89 1.85 0.92
CA LEU A 73 1.61 1.24 0.55
C LEU A 73 0.81 0.76 1.78
N LEU A 74 1.47 0.15 2.76
CA LEU A 74 0.82 -0.28 4.00
C LEU A 74 0.21 0.88 4.79
N TYR A 75 0.91 2.00 4.90
CA TYR A 75 0.42 3.14 5.67
C TYR A 75 -0.48 4.07 4.85
N ALA A 76 0.00 4.54 3.71
CA ALA A 76 -0.68 5.54 2.90
C ALA A 76 -1.93 4.99 2.21
N VAL A 77 -1.93 3.71 1.84
CA VAL A 77 -3.08 3.05 1.18
C VAL A 77 -3.84 2.20 2.18
N TYR A 78 -3.26 1.11 2.70
CA TYR A 78 -4.00 0.15 3.53
C TYR A 78 -4.56 0.77 4.81
N ALA A 79 -3.71 1.31 5.69
CA ALA A 79 -4.14 1.84 6.99
C ALA A 79 -5.08 3.05 6.83
N THR A 80 -4.78 3.96 5.90
CA THR A 80 -5.66 5.09 5.55
C THR A 80 -7.03 4.61 5.10
N LEU A 81 -7.11 3.60 4.23
CA LEU A 81 -8.39 3.09 3.73
C LEU A 81 -9.21 2.39 4.81
N VAL A 82 -8.57 1.66 5.72
CA VAL A 82 -9.29 1.10 6.88
C VAL A 82 -9.97 2.21 7.67
N SER A 83 -9.25 3.29 7.95
CA SER A 83 -9.80 4.46 8.66
C SER A 83 -10.91 5.15 7.88
N VAL A 84 -10.68 5.48 6.61
CA VAL A 84 -11.65 6.18 5.73
C VAL A 84 -12.93 5.37 5.59
N TYR A 85 -12.85 4.08 5.26
CA TYR A 85 -14.05 3.26 5.10
C TYR A 85 -14.81 3.09 6.41
N THR A 86 -14.11 2.96 7.53
CA THR A 86 -14.76 2.86 8.85
C THR A 86 -15.45 4.17 9.22
N ALA A 87 -14.78 5.31 9.07
CA ALA A 87 -15.35 6.64 9.33
C ALA A 87 -16.59 6.91 8.47
N ARG A 88 -16.49 6.70 7.15
CA ARG A 88 -17.61 6.94 6.22
C ARG A 88 -18.79 6.01 6.44
N ARG A 89 -18.54 4.83 7.02
CA ARG A 89 -19.58 3.88 7.42
C ARG A 89 -20.27 4.33 8.71
N GLU A 90 -19.51 4.78 9.71
CA GLU A 90 -20.07 5.34 10.96
C GLU A 90 -20.93 6.58 10.69
N GLU A 91 -20.48 7.46 9.81
CA GLU A 91 -21.22 8.67 9.41
C GLU A 91 -22.42 8.40 8.47
N LEU A 92 -22.68 7.13 8.11
CA LEU A 92 -23.69 6.71 7.14
C LEU A 92 -23.54 7.34 5.73
N VAL A 93 -22.38 7.92 5.43
CA VAL A 93 -22.10 8.56 4.13
C VAL A 93 -22.20 7.54 3.01
N LEU A 94 -21.66 6.34 3.21
CA LEU A 94 -21.72 5.27 2.21
C LEU A 94 -23.17 4.86 1.90
N LYS A 95 -24.05 4.81 2.90
CA LYS A 95 -25.46 4.47 2.72
C LYS A 95 -26.22 5.56 1.95
N ARG A 96 -25.93 6.84 2.22
CA ARG A 96 -26.51 7.97 1.47
C ARG A 96 -26.07 7.98 0.01
N LEU A 97 -24.80 7.68 -0.28
CA LEU A 97 -24.30 7.59 -1.66
C LEU A 97 -24.96 6.45 -2.44
N ARG A 98 -25.27 5.34 -1.76
CA ARG A 98 -25.95 4.18 -2.35
C ARG A 98 -27.43 4.42 -2.69
N THR A 99 -28.07 5.42 -2.09
CA THR A 99 -29.42 5.85 -2.48
C THR A 99 -29.44 6.70 -3.74
N GLY A 100 -28.28 7.08 -4.28
CA GLY A 100 -28.15 7.75 -5.58
C GLY A 100 -27.99 6.77 -6.75
N GLU A 101 -27.58 7.30 -7.90
CA GLU A 101 -27.37 6.52 -9.14
C GLU A 101 -26.00 5.79 -9.20
N LEU A 102 -25.16 5.96 -8.18
CA LEU A 102 -23.79 5.42 -8.16
C LEU A 102 -23.78 3.92 -7.87
N LYS A 103 -22.92 3.17 -8.57
CA LYS A 103 -22.70 1.75 -8.31
C LYS A 103 -21.82 1.56 -7.06
N ASP A 104 -22.02 0.45 -6.35
CA ASP A 104 -21.26 0.09 -5.15
C ASP A 104 -19.73 0.16 -5.36
N THR A 105 -19.25 -0.25 -6.54
CA THR A 105 -17.83 -0.20 -6.91
C THR A 105 -17.32 1.22 -7.10
N GLU A 106 -18.15 2.12 -7.63
CA GLU A 106 -17.79 3.52 -7.86
C GLU A 106 -17.68 4.28 -6.53
N ILE A 107 -18.55 3.95 -5.57
CA ILE A 107 -18.50 4.52 -4.22
C ILE A 107 -17.20 4.12 -3.53
N LEU A 108 -16.84 2.83 -3.55
CA LEU A 108 -15.61 2.35 -2.91
C LEU A 108 -14.35 2.85 -3.60
N ALA A 109 -14.31 2.85 -4.93
CA ALA A 109 -13.18 3.34 -5.71
C ALA A 109 -13.01 4.86 -5.57
N GLY A 110 -14.13 5.62 -5.56
CA GLY A 110 -14.11 7.06 -5.35
C GLY A 110 -13.60 7.45 -3.97
N ALA A 111 -13.99 6.71 -2.94
CA ALA A 111 -13.44 6.89 -1.59
C ALA A 111 -11.97 6.44 -1.48
N ALA A 112 -11.52 5.50 -2.32
CA ALA A 112 -10.14 5.04 -2.33
C ALA A 112 -9.17 5.99 -3.03
N LEU A 113 -9.66 6.75 -4.00
CA LEU A 113 -8.84 7.56 -4.90
C LEU A 113 -7.84 8.47 -4.17
N PRO A 114 -8.20 9.22 -3.10
CA PRO A 114 -7.24 10.09 -2.41
C PRO A 114 -6.10 9.32 -1.75
N ALA A 115 -6.40 8.17 -1.12
CA ALA A 115 -5.40 7.32 -0.49
C ALA A 115 -4.47 6.67 -1.51
N VAL A 116 -5.03 6.22 -2.64
CA VAL A 116 -4.25 5.66 -3.76
C VAL A 116 -3.31 6.70 -4.36
N VAL A 117 -3.80 7.90 -4.65
CA VAL A 117 -2.98 8.99 -5.21
C VAL A 117 -1.86 9.36 -4.24
N THR A 118 -2.18 9.49 -2.95
CA THR A 118 -1.17 9.77 -1.90
C THR A 118 -0.13 8.65 -1.82
N GLY A 119 -0.56 7.38 -1.83
CA GLY A 119 0.34 6.23 -1.75
C GLY A 119 1.28 6.11 -2.96
N VAL A 120 0.77 6.35 -4.17
CA VAL A 120 1.60 6.38 -5.38
C VAL A 120 2.58 7.55 -5.33
N ALA A 121 2.12 8.75 -4.97
CA ALA A 121 2.99 9.92 -4.86
C ALA A 121 4.11 9.70 -3.82
N GLN A 122 3.77 9.16 -2.65
CA GLN A 122 4.74 8.87 -1.59
C GLN A 122 5.73 7.76 -2.02
N SER A 123 5.25 6.73 -2.72
CA SER A 123 6.11 5.69 -3.28
C SER A 123 7.11 6.25 -4.30
N LEU A 124 6.68 7.18 -5.15
CA LEU A 124 7.56 7.86 -6.12
C LEU A 124 8.58 8.75 -5.42
N VAL A 125 8.16 9.54 -4.42
CA VAL A 125 9.07 10.38 -3.63
C VAL A 125 10.11 9.54 -2.91
N LEU A 126 9.72 8.40 -2.33
CA LEU A 126 10.65 7.48 -1.67
C LEU A 126 11.60 6.81 -2.65
N ALA A 127 11.11 6.40 -3.83
CA ALA A 127 11.95 5.83 -4.87
C ALA A 127 13.03 6.82 -5.33
N VAL A 128 12.65 8.07 -5.61
CA VAL A 128 13.59 9.13 -6.01
C VAL A 128 14.53 9.49 -4.85
N GLY A 129 14.00 9.64 -3.63
CA GLY A 129 14.79 9.98 -2.44
C GLY A 129 15.85 8.92 -2.15
N CYS A 130 15.47 7.64 -2.18
CA CYS A 130 16.41 6.55 -1.98
C CYS A 130 17.40 6.40 -3.14
N ALA A 131 17.00 6.63 -4.40
CA ALA A 131 17.93 6.64 -5.53
C ALA A 131 19.03 7.70 -5.35
N VAL A 132 18.68 8.89 -4.87
CA VAL A 132 19.64 9.98 -4.60
C VAL A 132 20.49 9.71 -3.35
N LEU A 133 19.89 9.22 -2.26
CA LEU A 133 20.59 9.03 -0.98
C LEU A 133 21.50 7.78 -0.95
N LEU A 134 21.13 6.74 -1.69
CA LEU A 134 21.81 5.44 -1.68
C LEU A 134 22.60 5.17 -2.97
N ASP A 135 22.65 6.15 -3.88
CA ASP A 135 23.30 6.08 -5.20
C ASP A 135 22.88 4.84 -6.02
N VAL A 136 21.64 4.40 -5.80
CA VAL A 136 21.04 3.28 -6.52
C VAL A 136 20.46 3.89 -7.78
N GLY A 137 21.06 3.61 -8.93
CA GLY A 137 20.60 4.12 -10.22
C GLY A 137 19.14 3.79 -10.53
N ALA A 138 18.67 4.25 -11.69
CA ALA A 138 17.33 3.94 -12.17
C ALA A 138 17.06 2.41 -12.22
N PRO A 139 15.81 1.95 -12.06
CA PRO A 139 15.49 0.53 -12.06
C PRO A 139 15.94 -0.12 -13.36
N SER A 140 16.69 -1.22 -13.26
CA SER A 140 17.13 -2.02 -14.42
C SER A 140 15.95 -2.58 -15.21
N ALA A 141 14.84 -2.91 -14.54
CA ALA A 141 13.60 -3.43 -15.10
C ALA A 141 12.39 -2.61 -14.63
N PRO A 142 12.15 -1.41 -15.20
CA PRO A 142 11.10 -0.50 -14.74
C PRO A 142 9.69 -1.09 -14.85
N HIS A 143 9.47 -2.02 -15.80
CA HIS A 143 8.19 -2.71 -15.97
C HIS A 143 7.79 -3.55 -14.75
N LEU A 144 8.74 -4.24 -14.11
CA LEU A 144 8.48 -5.01 -12.88
C LEU A 144 8.20 -4.09 -11.69
N ALA A 145 8.93 -2.98 -11.59
CA ALA A 145 8.69 -2.00 -10.53
C ALA A 145 7.29 -1.37 -10.63
N VAL A 146 6.87 -0.98 -11.84
CA VAL A 146 5.51 -0.45 -12.09
C VAL A 146 4.45 -1.53 -11.81
N LEU A 147 4.68 -2.77 -12.25
CA LEU A 147 3.76 -3.88 -12.01
C LEU A 147 3.60 -4.16 -10.50
N GLY A 148 4.71 -4.21 -9.77
CA GLY A 148 4.72 -4.39 -8.31
C GLY A 148 3.97 -3.26 -7.60
N LEU A 149 4.21 -2.00 -7.99
CA LEU A 149 3.52 -0.86 -7.43
C LEU A 149 2.00 -0.90 -7.67
N LEU A 150 1.57 -1.16 -8.91
CA LEU A 150 0.15 -1.26 -9.25
C LEU A 150 -0.53 -2.40 -8.51
N LEU A 151 0.11 -3.58 -8.48
CA LEU A 151 -0.38 -4.74 -7.76
C LEU A 151 -0.51 -4.44 -6.26
N GLY A 152 0.51 -3.81 -5.68
CA GLY A 152 0.51 -3.43 -4.26
C GLY A 152 -0.56 -2.42 -3.92
N VAL A 153 -0.81 -1.42 -4.76
CA VAL A 153 -1.91 -0.45 -4.57
C VAL A 153 -3.26 -1.16 -4.54
N VAL A 154 -3.56 -1.99 -5.55
CA VAL A 154 -4.86 -2.66 -5.65
C VAL A 154 -5.03 -3.67 -4.51
N LEU A 155 -3.99 -4.41 -4.19
CA LEU A 155 -3.98 -5.37 -3.09
C LEU A 155 -4.21 -4.66 -1.74
N CYS A 156 -3.42 -3.63 -1.42
CA CYS A 156 -3.58 -2.86 -0.18
C CYS A 156 -4.95 -2.21 -0.08
N ALA A 157 -5.50 -1.71 -1.20
CA ALA A 157 -6.85 -1.17 -1.22
C ALA A 157 -7.92 -2.23 -0.94
N SER A 158 -7.79 -3.42 -1.56
CA SER A 158 -8.71 -4.53 -1.32
C SER A 158 -8.64 -5.03 0.12
N LEU A 159 -7.43 -5.22 0.67
CA LEU A 159 -7.21 -5.62 2.06
C LEU A 159 -7.74 -4.56 3.03
N GLY A 160 -7.54 -3.27 2.73
CA GLY A 160 -8.04 -2.18 3.55
C GLY A 160 -9.57 -2.18 3.62
N ALA A 161 -10.24 -2.41 2.49
CA ALA A 161 -11.69 -2.55 2.44
C ALA A 161 -12.17 -3.81 3.20
N VAL A 162 -11.47 -4.94 3.09
CA VAL A 162 -11.78 -6.15 3.85
C VAL A 162 -11.64 -5.89 5.35
N THR A 163 -10.51 -5.35 5.81
CA THR A 163 -10.28 -5.07 7.23
C THR A 163 -11.32 -4.09 7.78
N ALA A 164 -11.63 -3.01 7.03
CA ALA A 164 -12.70 -2.07 7.40
C ALA A 164 -14.07 -2.72 7.57
N SER A 165 -14.34 -3.82 6.86
CA SER A 165 -15.60 -4.56 7.03
C SER A 165 -15.69 -5.23 8.42
N PHE A 166 -14.55 -5.54 9.04
CA PHE A 166 -14.44 -6.13 10.37
C PHE A 166 -14.30 -5.09 11.48
N THR A 167 -13.65 -3.97 11.20
CA THR A 167 -13.47 -2.86 12.13
C THR A 167 -14.81 -2.20 12.50
N ARG A 168 -14.96 -1.87 13.79
CA ARG A 168 -16.19 -1.26 14.34
C ARG A 168 -16.14 0.26 14.36
N SER A 169 -15.02 0.84 14.80
CA SER A 169 -14.82 2.28 14.95
C SER A 169 -13.50 2.77 14.40
N VAL A 170 -13.41 4.08 14.11
CA VAL A 170 -12.15 4.71 13.66
C VAL A 170 -11.03 4.53 14.69
N GLU A 171 -11.35 4.55 15.99
CA GLU A 171 -10.37 4.25 17.05
C GLU A 171 -9.89 2.80 16.97
N SER A 172 -10.81 1.86 16.74
CA SER A 172 -10.48 0.45 16.55
C SER A 172 -9.70 0.20 15.26
N ALA A 173 -9.80 1.07 14.25
CA ALA A 173 -9.11 0.93 12.98
C ALA A 173 -7.60 0.82 13.20
N GLN A 174 -7.02 1.70 14.03
CA GLN A 174 -5.60 1.68 14.36
C GLN A 174 -5.18 0.37 15.05
N VAL A 175 -6.01 -0.12 15.97
CA VAL A 175 -5.73 -1.38 16.68
C VAL A 175 -5.83 -2.59 15.74
N THR A 176 -6.79 -2.59 14.81
CA THR A 176 -6.98 -3.70 13.85
C THR A 176 -5.94 -3.71 12.74
N THR A 177 -5.40 -2.56 12.34
CA THR A 177 -4.38 -2.48 11.29
C THR A 177 -3.00 -2.89 11.82
N LEU A 178 -2.68 -2.59 13.08
CA LEU A 178 -1.37 -2.84 13.67
C LEU A 178 -0.87 -4.29 13.47
N PRO A 179 -1.60 -5.35 13.88
CA PRO A 179 -1.12 -6.72 13.69
C PRO A 179 -0.88 -7.07 12.23
N VAL A 180 -1.77 -6.63 11.32
CA VAL A 180 -1.64 -6.92 9.88
C VAL A 180 -0.41 -6.23 9.30
N VAL A 181 -0.17 -4.97 9.67
CA VAL A 181 1.01 -4.21 9.26
C VAL A 181 2.27 -4.87 9.79
N PHE A 182 2.35 -5.16 11.09
CA PHE A 182 3.53 -5.80 11.69
C PHE A 182 3.84 -7.17 11.10
N LEU A 183 2.84 -8.03 10.96
CA LEU A 183 3.02 -9.35 10.34
C LEU A 183 3.48 -9.21 8.88
N SER A 184 2.88 -8.28 8.13
CA SER A 184 3.29 -8.03 6.75
C SER A 184 4.75 -7.56 6.71
N MET A 185 5.16 -6.62 7.55
CA MET A 185 6.52 -6.10 7.56
C MET A 185 7.57 -7.18 7.88
N ILE A 186 7.27 -8.09 8.80
CA ILE A 186 8.21 -9.15 9.22
C ILE A 186 8.26 -10.26 8.17
N PHE A 187 7.11 -10.72 7.69
CA PHE A 187 7.00 -11.93 6.88
C PHE A 187 6.99 -11.66 5.36
N SER A 188 6.83 -10.42 4.89
CA SER A 188 6.77 -10.13 3.44
C SER A 188 8.13 -9.91 2.77
N GLY A 189 9.24 -10.19 3.46
CA GLY A 189 10.57 -9.90 2.92
C GLY A 189 10.99 -8.42 3.02
N MET A 190 10.26 -7.58 3.78
CA MET A 190 10.47 -6.13 3.88
C MET A 190 11.62 -5.77 4.82
N PHE A 191 11.66 -6.34 6.03
CA PHE A 191 12.79 -6.16 6.95
C PHE A 191 13.92 -7.15 6.71
N VAL A 192 13.56 -8.42 6.54
CA VAL A 192 14.50 -9.53 6.36
C VAL A 192 14.21 -10.12 4.99
N PRO A 193 15.12 -10.02 4.01
CA PRO A 193 14.98 -10.69 2.72
C PRO A 193 14.68 -12.18 2.90
N LEU A 194 13.81 -12.73 2.06
CA LEU A 194 13.40 -14.13 2.13
C LEU A 194 14.56 -15.10 1.95
N GLU A 195 15.57 -14.66 1.21
CA GLU A 195 16.81 -15.37 0.89
C GLU A 195 17.66 -15.66 2.12
N VAL A 196 17.44 -14.92 3.22
CA VAL A 196 18.16 -15.10 4.50
C VAL A 196 17.32 -15.90 5.51
N LEU A 197 16.06 -16.20 5.20
CA LEU A 197 15.18 -16.98 6.07
C LEU A 197 15.38 -18.48 5.85
N PRO A 198 15.17 -19.32 6.89
CA PRO A 198 15.15 -20.78 6.71
C PRO A 198 14.08 -21.19 5.68
N ASP A 199 14.38 -22.19 4.83
CA ASP A 199 13.53 -22.61 3.71
C ASP A 199 12.05 -22.79 4.09
N ARG A 200 11.77 -23.40 5.24
CA ARG A 200 10.41 -23.63 5.74
C ARG A 200 9.64 -22.34 5.99
N VAL A 201 10.32 -21.32 6.52
CA VAL A 201 9.74 -20.01 6.80
C VAL A 201 9.59 -19.23 5.50
N ALA A 202 10.62 -19.25 4.65
CA ALA A 202 10.60 -18.59 3.34
C ALA A 202 9.42 -19.08 2.48
N SER A 203 9.17 -20.39 2.38
CA SER A 203 8.04 -20.93 1.62
C SER A 203 6.68 -20.45 2.14
N VAL A 204 6.50 -20.30 3.45
CA VAL A 204 5.25 -19.76 4.01
C VAL A 204 5.13 -18.28 3.70
N CYS A 205 6.23 -17.55 3.84
CA CYS A 205 6.32 -16.12 3.54
C CYS A 205 6.00 -15.80 2.07
N GLU A 206 6.38 -16.66 1.12
CA GLU A 206 6.06 -16.48 -0.30
C GLU A 206 4.55 -16.43 -0.59
N PHE A 207 3.74 -17.11 0.22
CA PHE A 207 2.28 -17.08 0.07
C PHE A 207 1.62 -15.87 0.72
N LEU A 208 2.34 -15.02 1.45
CA LEU A 208 1.75 -13.81 2.03
C LEU A 208 1.35 -12.81 0.94
N PRO A 209 0.28 -12.01 1.16
CA PRO A 209 -0.26 -11.13 0.14
C PRO A 209 0.74 -10.04 -0.28
N LEU A 210 1.51 -9.49 0.67
CA LEU A 210 2.42 -8.38 0.38
C LEU A 210 3.76 -8.85 -0.20
N THR A 211 4.14 -10.12 0.00
CA THR A 211 5.38 -10.70 -0.50
C THR A 211 5.57 -10.53 -2.02
N PRO A 212 4.59 -10.87 -2.88
CA PRO A 212 4.76 -10.70 -4.32
C PRO A 212 5.01 -9.24 -4.74
N VAL A 213 4.48 -8.28 -3.99
CA VAL A 213 4.71 -6.84 -4.23
C VAL A 213 6.18 -6.50 -3.98
N ILE A 214 6.74 -6.95 -2.85
CA ILE A 214 8.14 -6.71 -2.50
C ILE A 214 9.08 -7.42 -3.48
N THR A 215 8.77 -8.66 -3.86
CA THR A 215 9.56 -9.43 -4.83
C THR A 215 9.61 -8.75 -6.20
N LEU A 216 8.48 -8.24 -6.70
CA LEU A 216 8.43 -7.53 -7.98
C LEU A 216 9.15 -6.18 -7.94
N LEU A 217 9.01 -5.43 -6.84
CA LEU A 217 9.72 -4.17 -6.65
C LEU A 217 11.23 -4.38 -6.57
N ARG A 218 11.68 -5.43 -5.88
CA ARG A 218 13.09 -5.83 -5.82
C ARG A 218 13.60 -6.26 -7.19
N GLY A 219 12.88 -7.15 -7.88
CA GLY A 219 13.21 -7.61 -9.22
C GLY A 219 13.30 -6.47 -10.25
N GLY A 220 12.49 -5.42 -10.08
CA GLY A 220 12.56 -4.22 -10.92
C GLY A 220 13.86 -3.43 -10.75
N TRP A 221 14.49 -3.47 -9.58
CA TRP A 221 15.71 -2.73 -9.30
C TRP A 221 16.98 -3.57 -9.47
N THR A 222 16.93 -4.86 -9.14
CA THR A 222 18.05 -5.78 -9.39
C THR A 222 18.16 -6.10 -10.89
N GLY A 223 17.03 -6.27 -11.58
CA GLY A 223 16.98 -6.74 -12.97
C GLY A 223 17.24 -8.24 -13.12
N ASP A 224 17.45 -8.95 -12.01
CA ASP A 224 17.79 -10.38 -11.99
C ASP A 224 16.56 -11.29 -12.13
N LEU A 225 15.35 -10.73 -12.00
CA LEU A 225 14.12 -11.51 -12.04
C LEU A 225 13.77 -11.85 -13.49
N SER A 226 13.92 -13.11 -13.87
CA SER A 226 13.49 -13.56 -15.20
C SER A 226 11.96 -13.48 -15.35
N VAL A 227 11.47 -13.45 -16.60
CA VAL A 227 10.02 -13.45 -16.87
C VAL A 227 9.34 -14.68 -16.26
N TYR A 228 10.02 -15.83 -16.26
CA TYR A 228 9.50 -17.06 -15.68
C TYR A 228 9.38 -16.97 -14.16
N GLU A 229 10.40 -16.45 -13.47
CA GLU A 229 10.39 -16.26 -12.02
C GLU A 229 9.39 -15.19 -11.58
N ALA A 230 9.09 -14.21 -12.43
CA ALA A 230 8.07 -13.20 -12.18
C ALA A 230 6.63 -13.77 -12.19
N ILE A 231 6.39 -14.91 -12.85
CA ILE A 231 5.04 -15.50 -12.94
C ILE A 231 4.50 -15.86 -11.56
N GLY A 232 5.33 -16.50 -10.71
CA GLY A 232 4.92 -16.92 -9.36
C GLY A 232 4.37 -15.76 -8.53
N PRO A 233 5.17 -14.70 -8.28
CA PRO A 233 4.73 -13.50 -7.58
C PRO A 233 3.48 -12.86 -8.20
N VAL A 234 3.43 -12.73 -9.52
CA VAL A 234 2.27 -12.12 -10.20
C VAL A 234 1.00 -12.94 -9.96
N VAL A 235 1.07 -14.27 -10.12
CA VAL A 235 -0.07 -15.16 -9.89
C VAL A 235 -0.52 -15.11 -8.44
N THR A 236 0.41 -15.17 -7.47
CA THR A 236 0.09 -15.08 -6.04
C THR A 236 -0.57 -13.76 -5.68
N GLY A 237 -0.02 -12.64 -6.16
CA GLY A 237 -0.60 -11.33 -5.89
C GLY A 237 -1.96 -11.11 -6.58
N LEU A 238 -2.13 -11.63 -7.80
CA LEU A 238 -3.42 -11.61 -8.49
C LEU A 238 -4.46 -12.49 -7.77
N ALA A 239 -4.07 -13.67 -7.30
CA ALA A 239 -4.93 -14.55 -6.52
C ALA A 239 -5.41 -13.85 -5.24
N TRP A 240 -4.50 -13.22 -4.49
CA TRP A 240 -4.86 -12.43 -3.31
C TRP A 240 -5.73 -11.22 -3.64
N THR A 241 -5.48 -10.55 -4.76
CA THR A 241 -6.31 -9.43 -5.21
C THR A 241 -7.73 -9.89 -5.52
N VAL A 242 -7.88 -11.00 -6.24
CA VAL A 242 -9.20 -11.59 -6.54
C VAL A 242 -9.89 -12.01 -5.25
N LEU A 243 -9.20 -12.72 -4.35
CA LEU A 243 -9.72 -13.10 -3.04
C LEU A 243 -10.15 -11.90 -2.22
N GLY A 244 -9.35 -10.83 -2.20
CA GLY A 244 -9.67 -9.56 -1.55
C GLY A 244 -10.94 -8.93 -2.11
N VAL A 245 -11.05 -8.82 -3.44
CA VAL A 245 -12.25 -8.27 -4.10
C VAL A 245 -13.49 -9.12 -3.81
N LEU A 246 -13.38 -10.46 -3.84
CA LEU A 246 -14.48 -11.36 -3.49
C LEU A 246 -14.87 -11.23 -2.01
N ALA A 247 -13.89 -11.11 -1.12
CA ALA A 247 -14.10 -10.89 0.31
C ALA A 247 -14.82 -9.55 0.57
N VAL A 248 -14.43 -8.47 -0.11
CA VAL A 248 -15.14 -7.18 -0.05
C VAL A 248 -16.59 -7.37 -0.49
N ARG A 249 -16.84 -7.99 -1.65
CA ARG A 249 -18.22 -8.22 -2.14
C ARG A 249 -19.06 -9.04 -1.15
N ARG A 250 -18.44 -9.96 -0.42
CA ARG A 250 -19.16 -10.91 0.47
C ARG A 250 -19.34 -10.40 1.89
N TRP A 251 -18.39 -9.65 2.42
CA TRP A 251 -18.32 -9.26 3.84
C TRP A 251 -18.51 -7.77 4.09
N PHE A 252 -18.33 -6.91 3.07
CA PHE A 252 -18.48 -5.47 3.25
C PHE A 252 -19.93 -5.12 3.62
N ARG A 253 -20.10 -4.66 4.87
CA ARG A 253 -21.40 -4.23 5.39
C ARG A 253 -21.50 -2.71 5.30
N TRP A 254 -22.59 -2.23 4.71
CA TRP A 254 -22.86 -0.81 4.49
C TRP A 254 -23.42 -0.07 5.71
N GLU A 255 -23.73 -0.79 6.79
CA GLU A 255 -24.32 -0.25 8.03
C GLU A 255 -23.33 -0.34 9.19
N PRO A 256 -23.32 0.64 10.13
CA PRO A 256 -22.52 0.60 11.34
C PRO A 256 -22.75 -0.72 12.11
N ARG A 257 -21.69 -1.26 12.70
CA ARG A 257 -21.81 -2.37 13.65
C ARG A 257 -21.95 -1.75 15.04
N HIS A 258 -23.15 -1.84 15.61
CA HIS A 258 -23.38 -1.58 17.04
C HIS A 258 -22.79 -2.71 17.88
#